data_AF-A0A316RBG8-F1
#
_entry.id   AF-A0A316RBG8-F1
#
_cell.length_a   1.000
_cell.length_b   1.000
_cell.length_c   1.000
_cell.angle_alpha   90.00
_cell.angle_beta   90.00
_cell.angle_gamma   90.00
#
_symmetry.space_group_name_H-M   'P 1'
#
loop_
_entity.id
_entity.type
_entity.pdbx_description
1 polymer ?
#
loop_
_entity_poly.entity_id
_entity_poly.type
_entity_poly.pdbx_seq_one_letter_code
_entity_poly.pdbx_strand_id
1 'polypeptide(L)'
;MGECTVVLVGGNNGGKEHLLQELLGRRQGGAWCYSYRHITYDLRLLPLCALQSPALRGADCTVLVTPALDLQRALAALPALWQRSHRLVVYITDRGAARRRGVIIDPAALSAGLGCPVVVATPYSSRGVNRLLAAVDRVVHFPPVPHTLGNTHIQTVLAAAVRPGNRVRTFRRCRVWTAALCVTLWALVALLLALLLHFGRG
;
A
#
# COMPACT_ATOMS: atom_id res chain seq x y z
N MET A 1 12.61 -18.74 26.55
CA MET A 1 12.57 -17.61 25.58
C MET A 1 11.64 -18.04 24.46
N GLY A 2 10.65 -17.23 24.10
CA GLY A 2 9.74 -17.56 23.00
C GLY A 2 10.42 -17.32 21.65
N GLU A 3 10.36 -18.30 20.76
CA GLU A 3 10.71 -18.12 19.35
C GLU A 3 9.44 -17.92 18.54
N CYS A 4 9.44 -16.92 17.65
CA CYS A 4 8.30 -16.60 16.79
C CYS A 4 8.78 -16.52 15.34
N THR A 5 8.22 -17.33 14.46
CA THR A 5 8.56 -17.30 13.03
C THR A 5 7.63 -16.33 12.30
N VAL A 6 8.20 -15.32 11.65
CA VAL A 6 7.45 -14.29 10.92
C VAL A 6 7.84 -14.30 9.44
N VAL A 7 6.87 -14.49 8.57
CA VAL A 7 7.10 -14.48 7.11
C VAL A 7 6.72 -13.13 6.52
N LEU A 8 7.69 -12.45 5.90
CA LEU A 8 7.51 -11.21 5.17
C LEU A 8 7.17 -11.50 3.69
N VAL A 9 5.91 -11.29 3.31
CA VAL A 9 5.40 -11.47 1.94
C VAL A 9 5.24 -10.12 1.24
N GLY A 10 5.48 -10.05 -0.07
CA GLY A 10 5.26 -8.81 -0.83
C GLY A 10 5.87 -8.81 -2.23
N GLY A 11 5.69 -7.73 -2.99
CA GLY A 11 6.30 -7.59 -4.31
C GLY A 11 7.83 -7.42 -4.26
N ASN A 12 8.50 -7.62 -5.40
CA ASN A 12 9.96 -7.45 -5.52
C ASN A 12 10.41 -6.03 -5.14
N ASN A 13 9.60 -5.01 -5.43
CA ASN A 13 9.87 -3.62 -5.07
C ASN A 13 9.10 -3.15 -3.83
N GLY A 14 8.60 -4.08 -3.02
CA GLY A 14 7.65 -3.76 -1.95
C GLY A 14 8.26 -3.20 -0.67
N GLY A 15 9.56 -2.85 -0.67
CA GLY A 15 10.25 -2.31 0.50
C GLY A 15 10.58 -3.34 1.58
N LYS A 16 10.44 -4.65 1.30
CA LYS A 16 10.79 -5.73 2.24
C LYS A 16 12.25 -5.74 2.65
N GLU A 17 13.13 -5.56 1.67
CA GLU A 17 14.58 -5.51 1.89
C GLU A 17 14.96 -4.27 2.72
N HIS A 18 14.28 -3.14 2.48
CA HIS A 18 14.46 -1.94 3.29
C HIS A 18 13.96 -2.13 4.73
N LEU A 19 12.80 -2.77 4.91
CA LEU A 19 12.30 -3.13 6.25
C LEU A 19 13.30 -4.05 6.98
N LEU A 20 13.89 -5.02 6.28
CA LEU A 20 14.89 -5.91 6.87
C LEU A 20 16.19 -5.20 7.22
N GLN A 21 16.66 -4.29 6.37
CA GLN A 21 17.82 -3.44 6.70
C GLN A 21 17.53 -2.58 7.94
N GLU A 22 16.32 -2.04 8.05
CA GLU A 22 15.89 -1.24 9.20
C GLU A 22 15.73 -2.07 10.48
N LEU A 23 15.29 -3.33 10.36
CA LEU A 23 15.16 -4.27 11.49
C LEU A 23 16.50 -4.83 11.95
N LEU A 24 17.38 -5.22 11.03
CA LEU A 24 18.51 -6.12 11.33
C LEU A 24 19.88 -5.47 11.20
N GLY A 25 19.99 -4.27 10.63
CA GLY A 25 21.29 -3.69 10.30
C GLY A 25 22.07 -4.59 9.32
N ARG A 26 23.41 -4.71 9.51
CA ARG A 26 24.26 -5.55 8.64
C ARG A 26 23.94 -7.04 8.84
N ARG A 27 23.67 -7.71 7.71
CA ARG A 27 23.41 -9.15 7.52
C ARG A 27 24.32 -10.02 8.41
N GLN A 28 23.72 -10.87 9.26
CA GLN A 28 24.44 -11.95 9.95
C GLN A 28 23.91 -13.30 9.47
N GLY A 29 24.73 -14.06 8.74
CA GLY A 29 24.59 -15.53 8.66
C GLY A 29 23.45 -16.14 7.85
N GLY A 30 22.65 -15.37 7.07
CA GLY A 30 21.66 -15.95 6.14
C GLY A 30 20.30 -16.30 6.75
N ALA A 31 20.18 -16.30 8.08
CA ALA A 31 18.91 -16.28 8.82
C ALA A 31 18.70 -14.88 9.42
N TRP A 32 17.48 -14.37 9.36
CA TRP A 32 17.18 -12.99 9.72
C TRP A 32 16.52 -12.95 11.11
N CYS A 33 17.31 -12.88 12.18
CA CYS A 33 16.77 -12.93 13.55
C CYS A 33 16.73 -11.54 14.20
N TYR A 34 15.56 -11.14 14.71
CA TYR A 34 15.40 -9.88 15.46
C TYR A 34 14.93 -10.15 16.89
N SER A 35 15.60 -9.60 17.90
CA SER A 35 15.17 -9.76 19.29
C SER A 35 14.45 -8.50 19.78
N TYR A 36 13.22 -8.66 20.28
CA TYR A 36 12.41 -7.58 20.84
C TYR A 36 11.68 -8.03 22.11
N ARG A 37 11.79 -7.26 23.19
CA ARG A 37 11.12 -7.52 24.47
C ARG A 37 11.18 -8.99 24.93
N HIS A 38 12.36 -9.61 24.79
CA HIS A 38 12.66 -11.00 25.18
C HIS A 38 12.06 -12.11 24.29
N ILE A 39 11.55 -11.75 23.11
CA ILE A 39 11.12 -12.67 22.05
C ILE A 39 12.10 -12.59 20.89
N THR A 40 12.49 -13.73 20.35
CA THR A 40 13.33 -13.80 19.14
C THR A 40 12.42 -14.09 17.94
N TYR A 41 12.46 -13.20 16.95
CA TYR A 41 11.69 -13.30 15.72
C TYR A 41 12.59 -13.82 14.60
N ASP A 42 12.31 -15.02 14.08
CA ASP A 42 12.93 -15.54 12.85
C ASP A 42 12.15 -15.00 11.64
N LEU A 43 12.79 -14.10 10.88
CA LEU A 43 12.18 -13.42 9.73
C LEU A 43 12.51 -14.18 8.44
N ARG A 44 11.49 -14.51 7.66
CA ARG A 44 11.67 -15.19 6.36
C ARG A 44 11.08 -14.35 5.24
N LEU A 45 11.83 -14.11 4.17
CA LEU A 45 11.29 -13.43 3.00
C LEU A 45 10.62 -14.41 2.06
N LEU A 46 9.48 -13.99 1.54
CA LEU A 46 8.80 -14.70 0.48
C LEU A 46 8.27 -13.72 -0.57
N PRO A 47 8.53 -13.95 -1.87
CA PRO A 47 7.91 -13.13 -2.91
C PRO A 47 6.40 -13.40 -2.99
N LEU A 48 5.64 -12.40 -3.44
CA LEU A 48 4.19 -12.51 -3.60
C LEU A 48 3.77 -13.61 -4.60
N CYS A 49 4.68 -14.10 -5.45
CA CYS A 49 4.41 -15.22 -6.34
C CYS A 49 4.50 -16.59 -5.63
N ALA A 50 5.16 -16.67 -4.47
CA ALA A 50 5.42 -17.93 -3.76
C ALA A 50 4.38 -18.20 -2.66
N LEU A 51 3.12 -17.76 -2.83
CA LEU A 51 2.03 -17.96 -1.86
C LEU A 51 1.71 -19.43 -1.57
N GLN A 52 2.16 -20.34 -2.44
CA GLN A 52 2.01 -21.77 -2.25
C GLN A 52 3.09 -22.40 -1.36
N SER A 53 4.11 -21.63 -0.97
CA SER A 53 5.24 -22.14 -0.18
C SER A 53 4.78 -22.76 1.14
N PRO A 54 5.32 -23.93 1.52
CA PRO A 54 5.03 -24.54 2.82
C PRO A 54 5.50 -23.64 3.99
N ALA A 55 6.44 -22.72 3.75
CA ALA A 55 6.93 -21.78 4.76
C ALA A 55 5.83 -20.89 5.36
N LEU A 56 4.72 -20.65 4.63
CA LEU A 56 3.59 -19.88 5.14
C LEU A 56 2.75 -20.64 6.16
N ARG A 57 2.61 -21.97 6.01
CA ARG A 57 1.77 -22.78 6.91
C ARG A 57 2.39 -23.00 8.29
N GLY A 58 3.72 -22.98 8.37
CA GLY A 58 4.46 -23.14 9.63
C GLY A 58 4.83 -21.83 10.32
N ALA A 59 4.36 -20.68 9.82
CA ALA A 59 4.70 -19.38 10.39
C ALA A 59 3.70 -18.95 11.46
N ASP A 60 4.20 -18.37 12.56
CA ASP A 60 3.38 -17.82 13.62
C ASP A 60 2.65 -16.56 13.19
N CYS A 61 3.22 -15.78 12.28
CA CYS A 61 2.60 -14.61 11.70
C CYS A 61 3.10 -14.36 10.28
N THR A 62 2.20 -13.89 9.40
CA THR A 62 2.56 -13.43 8.06
C THR A 62 2.38 -11.91 7.98
N VAL A 63 3.42 -11.21 7.53
CA VAL A 63 3.39 -9.76 7.30
C VAL A 63 3.40 -9.49 5.80
N LEU A 64 2.32 -8.91 5.28
CA LEU A 64 2.24 -8.44 3.91
C LEU A 64 2.83 -7.04 3.81
N VAL A 65 4.04 -6.93 3.27
CA VAL A 65 4.75 -5.68 3.02
C VAL A 65 4.44 -5.20 1.60
N THR A 66 3.88 -4.01 1.48
CA THR A 66 3.46 -3.44 0.20
C THR A 66 3.69 -1.94 0.14
N PRO A 67 4.14 -1.39 -1.01
CA PRO A 67 4.20 0.04 -1.17
C PRO A 67 2.79 0.59 -1.35
N ALA A 68 2.56 1.77 -0.76
CA ALA A 68 1.28 2.46 -0.78
C ALA A 68 0.66 2.60 -2.19
N LEU A 69 1.49 2.66 -3.24
CA LEU A 69 1.05 2.78 -4.64
C LEU A 69 0.63 1.46 -5.28
N ASP A 70 1.16 0.32 -4.82
CA ASP A 70 0.81 -1.01 -5.33
C ASP A 70 -0.14 -1.76 -4.39
N LEU A 71 -0.79 -1.03 -3.47
CA LEU A 71 -1.66 -1.59 -2.44
C LEU A 71 -2.76 -2.47 -3.04
N GLN A 72 -3.37 -2.06 -4.14
CA GLN A 72 -4.41 -2.85 -4.83
C GLN A 72 -3.90 -4.22 -5.27
N ARG A 73 -2.69 -4.28 -5.84
CA ARG A 73 -2.07 -5.53 -6.30
C ARG A 73 -1.70 -6.43 -5.13
N ALA A 74 -1.18 -5.85 -4.05
CA ALA A 74 -0.84 -6.61 -2.86
C ALA A 74 -2.07 -7.18 -2.14
N LEU A 75 -3.14 -6.38 -2.03
CA LEU A 75 -4.39 -6.83 -1.42
C LEU A 75 -5.12 -7.88 -2.25
N ALA A 76 -4.91 -7.93 -3.57
CA ALA A 76 -5.43 -9.03 -4.40
C ALA A 76 -4.87 -10.41 -4.00
N ALA A 77 -3.69 -10.47 -3.37
CA ALA A 77 -3.11 -11.71 -2.83
C ALA A 77 -3.62 -12.06 -1.43
N LEU A 78 -4.37 -11.16 -0.78
CA LEU A 78 -4.80 -11.30 0.60
C LEU A 78 -5.72 -12.53 0.80
N PRO A 79 -6.71 -12.84 -0.06
CA PRO A 79 -7.53 -14.04 0.08
C PRO A 79 -6.70 -15.33 0.06
N ALA A 80 -5.69 -15.41 -0.80
CA ALA A 80 -4.81 -16.58 -0.89
C ALA A 80 -3.91 -16.72 0.36
N LEU A 81 -3.47 -15.60 0.94
CA LEU A 81 -2.74 -15.61 2.21
C LEU A 81 -3.60 -16.09 3.37
N TRP A 82 -4.84 -15.61 3.41
CA TRP A 82 -5.84 -15.93 4.42
C TRP A 82 -6.23 -17.41 4.45
N GLN A 83 -6.20 -18.09 3.30
CA GLN A 83 -6.38 -19.55 3.21
C GLN A 83 -5.20 -20.35 3.79
N ARG A 84 -4.03 -19.72 3.99
CA ARG A 84 -2.79 -20.39 4.38
C ARG A 84 -2.32 -20.01 5.78
N SER A 85 -2.60 -18.77 6.19
CA SER A 85 -2.21 -18.19 7.48
C SER A 85 -3.39 -17.44 8.09
N HIS A 86 -3.74 -17.79 9.33
CA HIS A 86 -4.82 -17.11 10.08
C HIS A 86 -4.34 -15.85 10.82
N ARG A 87 -3.03 -15.58 10.79
CA ARG A 87 -2.37 -14.50 11.53
C ARG A 87 -1.67 -13.58 10.55
N LEU A 88 -2.34 -12.49 10.18
CA LEU A 88 -1.90 -11.59 9.12
C LEU A 88 -1.82 -10.15 9.60
N VAL A 89 -0.75 -9.47 9.19
CA VAL A 89 -0.52 -8.03 9.42
C VAL A 89 -0.13 -7.39 8.08
N VAL A 90 -0.68 -6.24 7.75
CA VAL A 90 -0.31 -5.50 6.53
C VAL A 90 0.61 -4.34 6.92
N TYR A 91 1.79 -4.29 6.30
CA TYR A 91 2.74 -3.20 6.45
C TYR A 91 2.85 -2.38 5.16
N ILE A 92 2.43 -1.11 5.22
CA ILE A 92 2.39 -0.21 4.06
C ILE A 92 3.64 0.68 4.04
N THR A 93 4.47 0.57 3.01
CA THR A 93 5.64 1.43 2.79
C THR A 93 5.28 2.64 1.92
N ASP A 94 6.20 3.61 1.83
CA ASP A 94 6.14 4.71 0.84
C ASP A 94 4.88 5.60 0.87
N ARG A 95 4.24 5.74 2.04
CA ARG A 95 3.09 6.64 2.22
C ARG A 95 3.40 8.08 1.77
N GLY A 96 4.63 8.55 1.95
CA GLY A 96 5.07 9.86 1.47
C GLY A 96 5.03 9.97 -0.05
N ALA A 97 5.45 8.92 -0.78
CA ALA A 97 5.38 8.88 -2.23
C ALA A 97 3.93 8.86 -2.74
N ALA A 98 3.06 8.09 -2.08
CA ALA A 98 1.62 8.09 -2.38
C ALA A 98 0.99 9.47 -2.16
N ARG A 99 1.31 10.13 -1.04
CA ARG A 99 0.83 11.49 -0.74
C ARG A 99 1.29 12.51 -1.79
N ARG A 100 2.55 12.41 -2.26
CA ARG A 100 3.06 13.27 -3.34
C ARG A 100 2.30 13.09 -4.65
N ARG A 101 1.87 11.86 -4.96
CA ARG A 101 0.99 11.54 -6.11
C ARG A 101 -0.48 11.88 -5.88
N GLY A 102 -0.82 12.49 -4.74
CA GLY A 102 -2.20 12.83 -4.42
C GLY A 102 -3.03 11.59 -4.08
N VAL A 103 -2.48 10.61 -3.39
CA VAL A 103 -3.21 9.46 -2.85
C VAL A 103 -3.12 9.51 -1.32
N ILE A 104 -4.28 9.54 -0.66
CA ILE A 104 -4.40 9.54 0.79
C ILE A 104 -4.97 8.19 1.21
N ILE A 105 -4.23 7.48 2.07
CA ILE A 105 -4.62 6.17 2.59
C ILE A 105 -5.00 6.34 4.06
N ASP A 106 -6.18 5.85 4.41
CA ASP A 106 -6.66 5.71 5.78
C ASP A 106 -6.37 4.29 6.30
N PRO A 107 -5.33 4.09 7.12
CA PRO A 107 -4.99 2.77 7.64
C PRO A 107 -6.02 2.24 8.65
N ALA A 108 -6.77 3.11 9.34
CA ALA A 108 -7.80 2.66 10.28
C ALA A 108 -9.00 2.08 9.53
N ALA A 109 -9.43 2.75 8.46
CA ALA A 109 -10.48 2.24 7.57
C ALA A 109 -10.06 0.93 6.88
N LEU A 110 -8.81 0.82 6.42
CA LEU A 110 -8.28 -0.43 5.87
C LEU A 110 -8.28 -1.55 6.93
N SER A 111 -7.83 -1.25 8.15
CA SER A 111 -7.75 -2.26 9.21
C SER A 111 -9.12 -2.77 9.62
N ALA A 112 -10.11 -1.87 9.75
CA ALA A 112 -11.49 -2.25 10.04
C ALA A 112 -12.12 -3.05 8.88
N GLY A 113 -11.87 -2.66 7.64
CA GLY A 113 -12.46 -3.32 6.47
C GLY A 113 -11.83 -4.68 6.13
N LEU A 114 -10.53 -4.84 6.35
CA LEU A 114 -9.80 -6.09 6.13
C LEU A 114 -9.83 -7.02 7.35
N GLY A 115 -10.18 -6.50 8.53
CA GLY A 115 -10.15 -7.24 9.80
C GLY A 115 -8.77 -7.71 10.23
N CYS A 116 -7.71 -7.13 9.67
CA CYS A 116 -6.32 -7.37 10.08
C CYS A 116 -5.63 -6.03 10.42
N PRO A 117 -4.61 -6.03 11.30
CA PRO A 117 -3.90 -4.81 11.63
C PRO A 117 -3.14 -4.26 10.41
N VAL A 118 -3.34 -2.98 10.13
CA VAL A 118 -2.64 -2.25 9.06
C VAL A 118 -1.71 -1.23 9.70
N VAL A 119 -0.41 -1.44 9.53
CA VAL A 119 0.65 -0.55 10.03
C VAL A 119 1.27 0.18 8.85
N VAL A 120 1.46 1.49 8.99
CA VAL A 120 2.12 2.30 7.97
C VAL A 120 3.55 2.61 8.42
N ALA A 121 4.50 2.38 7.52
CA ALA A 121 5.87 2.79 7.69
C ALA A 121 5.96 4.31 7.94
N THR A 122 6.75 4.67 8.95
CA THR A 122 7.18 6.04 9.18
C THR A 122 8.61 6.18 8.65
N PRO A 123 8.85 6.95 7.59
CA PRO A 123 10.20 7.10 7.06
C PRO A 123 11.13 7.69 8.13
N TYR A 124 12.37 7.20 8.17
CA TYR A 124 13.44 7.66 9.08
C TYR A 124 13.13 7.53 10.57
N SER A 125 12.23 6.62 10.96
CA SER A 125 11.90 6.40 12.37
C SER A 125 11.56 4.94 12.65
N SER A 126 12.29 4.37 13.62
CA SER A 126 12.05 3.04 14.18
C SER A 126 10.65 2.89 14.81
N ARG A 127 9.86 3.97 14.93
CA ARG A 127 8.46 3.92 15.38
C ARG A 127 7.60 3.02 14.49
N GLY A 128 7.81 3.02 13.18
CA GLY A 128 7.05 2.19 12.24
C GLY A 128 7.27 0.71 12.50
N VAL A 129 8.53 0.33 12.70
CA VAL A 129 8.96 -1.03 13.03
C VAL A 129 8.47 -1.46 14.41
N ASN A 130 8.59 -0.60 15.43
CA ASN A 130 8.07 -0.90 16.78
C ASN A 130 6.55 -1.10 16.77
N ARG A 131 5.81 -0.34 15.96
CA ARG A 131 4.37 -0.52 15.78
C ARG A 131 4.05 -1.82 15.04
N LEU A 132 4.87 -2.21 14.06
CA LEU A 132 4.73 -3.49 13.38
C LEU A 132 4.93 -4.65 14.36
N LEU A 133 5.99 -4.63 15.16
CA LEU A 133 6.27 -5.68 16.15
C LEU A 133 5.17 -5.76 17.21
N ALA A 134 4.68 -4.62 17.70
CA ALA A 134 3.53 -4.59 18.61
C ALA A 134 2.25 -5.14 17.96
N ALA A 135 2.05 -4.93 16.66
CA ALA A 135 0.91 -5.50 15.93
C ALA A 135 1.07 -7.01 15.71
N VAL A 136 2.26 -7.48 15.38
CA VAL A 136 2.59 -8.92 15.27
C VAL A 136 2.35 -9.60 16.62
N ASP A 137 2.89 -9.05 17.70
CA ASP A 137 2.71 -9.56 19.06
C ASP A 137 1.22 -9.69 19.42
N ARG A 138 0.41 -8.67 19.12
CA ARG A 138 -1.05 -8.73 19.29
C ARG A 138 -1.71 -9.82 18.48
N VAL A 139 -1.33 -10.00 17.21
CA VAL A 139 -1.94 -11.01 16.31
C VAL A 139 -1.53 -12.43 16.68
N VAL A 140 -0.32 -12.62 17.20
CA VAL A 140 0.16 -13.92 17.68
C VAL A 140 -0.64 -14.34 18.92
N HIS A 141 -0.88 -13.43 19.87
CA HIS A 141 -1.64 -13.70 21.10
C HIS A 141 -3.16 -13.71 20.87
N PHE A 142 -3.66 -12.82 20.03
CA PHE A 142 -5.08 -12.66 19.70
C PHE A 142 -5.25 -12.70 18.18
N PRO A 143 -5.34 -13.90 17.58
CA PRO A 143 -5.50 -14.04 16.15
C PRO A 143 -6.82 -13.38 15.71
N PRO A 144 -6.80 -12.50 14.69
CA PRO A 144 -8.01 -11.92 14.16
C PRO A 144 -8.90 -13.03 13.57
N VAL A 145 -10.21 -12.91 13.79
CA VAL A 145 -11.19 -13.91 13.30
C VAL A 145 -11.14 -13.95 11.78
N PRO A 146 -11.11 -15.15 11.18
CA PRO A 146 -11.05 -15.20 9.75
C PRO A 146 -12.35 -14.69 9.05
N HIS A 147 -12.35 -13.46 8.53
CA HIS A 147 -13.25 -13.00 7.48
C HIS A 147 -12.98 -13.68 6.12
N THR A 148 -14.01 -14.30 5.55
CA THR A 148 -14.02 -14.74 4.14
C THR A 148 -14.08 -13.51 3.23
N LEU A 149 -12.93 -12.86 2.99
CA LEU A 149 -12.86 -11.66 2.17
C LEU A 149 -12.94 -12.04 0.69
N GLY A 150 -14.10 -11.82 0.08
CA GLY A 150 -14.23 -11.86 -1.38
C GLY A 150 -13.51 -10.68 -2.05
N ASN A 151 -13.08 -10.86 -3.31
CA ASN A 151 -12.42 -9.81 -4.09
C ASN A 151 -13.23 -8.50 -4.15
N THR A 152 -14.56 -8.60 -4.22
CA THR A 152 -15.48 -7.47 -4.24
C THR A 152 -15.38 -6.64 -2.96
N HIS A 153 -15.32 -7.30 -1.79
CA HIS A 153 -15.21 -6.62 -0.50
C HIS A 153 -13.87 -5.88 -0.37
N ILE A 154 -12.78 -6.48 -0.85
CA ILE A 154 -11.45 -5.84 -0.86
C ILE A 154 -11.49 -4.56 -1.71
N GLN A 155 -12.13 -4.59 -2.87
CA GLN A 155 -12.29 -3.39 -3.71
C GLN A 155 -13.13 -2.31 -3.03
N THR A 156 -14.21 -2.70 -2.35
CA THR A 156 -15.04 -1.76 -1.57
C THR A 156 -14.25 -1.10 -0.44
N VAL A 157 -13.50 -1.88 0.32
CA VAL A 157 -12.65 -1.39 1.42
C VAL A 157 -11.55 -0.47 0.88
N LEU A 158 -10.91 -0.84 -0.23
CA LEU A 158 -9.90 -0.02 -0.88
C LEU A 158 -10.50 1.30 -1.36
N ALA A 159 -11.66 1.28 -2.00
CA ALA A 159 -12.35 2.49 -2.47
C ALA A 159 -12.76 3.42 -1.31
N ALA A 160 -13.17 2.86 -0.17
CA ALA A 160 -13.52 3.64 1.02
C ALA A 160 -12.28 4.26 1.70
N ALA A 161 -11.18 3.52 1.77
CA ALA A 161 -10.00 3.89 2.53
C ALA A 161 -8.93 4.64 1.72
N VAL A 162 -8.94 4.52 0.39
CA VAL A 162 -8.01 5.21 -0.51
C VAL A 162 -8.74 6.37 -1.19
N ARG A 163 -8.40 7.59 -0.77
CA ARG A 163 -8.99 8.82 -1.31
C ARG A 163 -8.02 9.53 -2.25
N PRO A 164 -8.47 10.01 -3.42
CA PRO A 164 -7.68 10.93 -4.22
C PRO A 164 -7.50 12.24 -3.43
N GLY A 165 -6.25 12.58 -3.15
CA GLY A 165 -5.84 13.82 -2.51
C GLY A 165 -6.14 15.03 -3.39
N ASN A 166 -6.33 16.17 -2.72
CA ASN A 166 -6.85 17.40 -3.31
C ASN A 166 -6.05 17.93 -4.52
N ARG A 167 -4.77 17.56 -4.68
CA ARG A 167 -3.95 17.93 -5.85
C ARG A 167 -4.48 17.40 -7.19
N VAL A 168 -5.14 16.24 -7.19
CA VAL A 168 -5.70 15.68 -8.43
C VAL A 168 -6.92 16.49 -8.87
N ARG A 169 -7.67 17.08 -7.92
CA ARG A 169 -8.81 17.97 -8.22
C ARG A 169 -8.37 19.28 -8.85
N THR A 170 -7.27 19.89 -8.40
CA THR A 170 -6.76 21.13 -9.01
C THR A 170 -6.20 20.90 -10.42
N PHE A 171 -5.52 19.78 -10.68
CA PHE A 171 -4.97 19.51 -12.01
C PHE A 171 -6.05 19.22 -13.06
N ARG A 172 -7.11 18.47 -12.72
CA ARG A 172 -8.28 18.31 -13.62
C ARG A 172 -8.98 19.65 -13.85
N ARG A 173 -9.10 20.50 -12.83
CA ARG A 173 -9.71 21.82 -12.96
C ARG A 173 -8.90 22.70 -13.93
N CYS A 174 -7.57 22.76 -13.81
CA CYS A 174 -6.73 23.49 -14.77
C CYS A 174 -6.87 22.97 -16.21
N ARG A 175 -6.93 21.65 -16.42
CA ARG A 175 -7.02 21.07 -17.78
C ARG A 175 -8.36 21.36 -18.48
N VAL A 176 -9.45 21.42 -17.72
CA VAL A 176 -10.78 21.81 -18.24
C VAL A 176 -10.79 23.29 -18.62
N TRP A 177 -10.17 24.14 -17.80
CA TRP A 177 -10.06 25.58 -18.09
C TRP A 177 -9.16 25.87 -19.29
N THR A 178 -8.05 25.13 -19.47
CA THR A 178 -7.20 25.28 -20.66
C THR A 178 -7.90 24.79 -21.93
N ALA A 179 -8.71 23.73 -21.86
CA ALA A 179 -9.51 23.28 -23.01
C ALA A 179 -10.60 24.30 -23.38
N ALA A 180 -11.30 24.87 -22.39
CA ALA A 180 -12.31 25.90 -22.61
C ALA A 180 -11.70 27.17 -23.25
N LEU A 181 -10.56 27.64 -22.74
CA LEU A 181 -9.84 28.79 -23.28
C LEU A 181 -9.40 28.57 -24.74
N CYS A 182 -8.95 27.36 -25.06
CA CYS A 182 -8.52 27.02 -26.42
C CYS A 182 -9.70 27.04 -27.42
N VAL A 183 -10.85 26.50 -27.02
CA VAL A 183 -12.08 26.53 -27.85
C VAL A 183 -12.56 27.95 -28.08
N THR A 184 -12.56 28.81 -27.04
CA THR A 184 -12.94 30.22 -27.19
C THR A 184 -11.99 31.00 -28.10
N LEU A 185 -10.69 30.71 -28.02
CA LEU A 185 -9.68 31.37 -28.87
C LEU A 185 -9.87 31.00 -30.34
N TRP A 186 -10.08 29.70 -30.63
CA TRP A 186 -10.36 29.23 -31.99
C TRP A 186 -11.66 29.79 -32.56
N ALA A 187 -12.70 29.90 -31.74
CA ALA A 187 -13.96 30.53 -32.15
C ALA A 187 -13.79 32.01 -32.52
N LEU A 188 -13.00 32.77 -31.75
CA LEU A 188 -12.70 34.17 -32.05
C LEU A 188 -11.87 34.32 -33.31
N VAL A 189 -10.86 33.46 -33.53
CA VAL A 189 -10.07 33.46 -34.75
C VAL A 189 -10.95 33.17 -35.96
N ALA A 190 -11.84 32.18 -35.89
CA ALA A 190 -12.77 31.86 -36.96
C ALA A 190 -13.73 33.03 -37.26
N LEU A 191 -14.26 33.69 -36.22
CA LEU A 191 -15.13 34.87 -36.37
C LEU A 191 -14.40 36.03 -37.05
N LEU A 192 -13.16 36.30 -36.65
CA LEU A 192 -12.35 37.38 -37.20
C LEU A 192 -11.98 37.11 -38.67
N LEU A 193 -11.70 35.84 -39.01
CA LEU A 193 -11.43 35.41 -40.38
C LEU A 193 -12.68 35.53 -41.27
N ALA A 194 -13.86 35.20 -40.74
CA ALA A 194 -15.13 35.41 -41.43
C ALA A 194 -15.43 36.90 -41.67
N LEU A 195 -15.16 37.77 -40.70
CA LEU A 195 -15.30 39.22 -40.83
C LEU A 195 -14.34 39.80 -41.90
N LEU A 196 -13.08 39.36 -41.90
CA LEU A 196 -12.10 39.77 -42.92
C LEU A 196 -12.50 39.33 -44.33
N LEU A 197 -13.04 38.12 -44.48
CA LEU A 197 -13.56 37.62 -45.77
C LEU A 197 -14.82 38.38 -46.22
N HIS A 198 -15.63 38.86 -45.28
CA HIS A 198 -16.83 39.64 -45.59
C HIS A 198 -16.48 41.07 -46.04
N PHE A 199 -15.56 41.73 -45.34
CA PHE A 199 -15.13 43.09 -45.69
C PHE A 199 -14.12 43.15 -46.86
N GLY A 200 -13.31 42.11 -47.08
CA GLY A 200 -12.35 42.05 -48.19
C GLY A 200 -12.95 41.73 -49.56
N ARG A 201 -14.27 41.54 -49.65
CA ARG A 201 -15.01 41.33 -50.91
C ARG A 201 -15.83 42.55 -51.35
N GLY A 202 -15.69 43.68 -50.64
CA GLY A 202 -16.28 44.97 -51.00
C GLY A 202 -15.35 45.82 -51.85
#